data_AF-A0A9D6YNP1-F1
#
_entry.id   AF-A0A9D6YNP1-F1
#
_cell.length_a   1.000
_cell.length_b   1.000
_cell.length_c   1.000
_cell.angle_alpha   90.00
_cell.angle_beta   90.00
_cell.angle_gamma   90.00
#
_symmetry.space_group_name_H-M   'P 1'
#
loop_
_entity.id
_entity.type
_entity.pdbx_description
1 polymer ?
#
loop_
_entity_poly.entity_id
_entity_poly.type
_entity_poly.pdbx_seq_one_letter_code
_entity_poly.pdbx_strand_id
1 'polypeptide(L)'
;MSKIKICVIVFAVLAILGAAVLTYAEPAKVGQVIYITRSKACGCSAEKVKVADKVVSQVFTGPRQALVKRIDYDTDRQAAVPYIGEFRLIQLPALLLLDSQGHLLWSAIGNLEPKQVVQKLNQLGG
;
A
#
# COMPACT_ATOMS: atom_id res chain seq x y z
N MET A 1 -9.37 -41.83 -52.26
CA MET A 1 -8.37 -40.77 -51.98
C MET A 1 -9.07 -39.63 -51.24
N SER A 2 -8.86 -39.54 -49.92
CA SER A 2 -9.59 -38.66 -49.00
C SER A 2 -8.58 -37.73 -48.32
N LYS A 3 -8.44 -36.49 -48.82
CA LYS A 3 -7.43 -35.50 -48.33
C LYS A 3 -7.97 -34.07 -48.28
N ILE A 4 -9.22 -33.86 -47.83
CA ILE A 4 -9.83 -32.50 -47.82
C ILE A 4 -10.32 -32.05 -46.44
N LYS A 5 -10.32 -32.89 -45.39
CA LYS A 5 -11.03 -32.57 -44.14
C LYS A 5 -10.16 -32.09 -42.95
N ILE A 6 -8.84 -31.91 -43.12
CA ILE A 6 -7.94 -31.69 -41.97
C ILE A 6 -7.50 -30.22 -41.80
N CYS A 7 -7.64 -29.35 -42.81
CA CYS A 7 -7.13 -27.97 -42.72
C CYS A 7 -8.04 -26.97 -41.98
N VAL A 8 -9.32 -27.25 -41.76
CA VAL A 8 -10.26 -26.22 -41.28
C VAL A 8 -10.33 -26.15 -39.74
N ILE A 9 -9.92 -27.21 -39.02
CA ILE A 9 -10.09 -27.29 -37.56
C ILE A 9 -8.98 -26.53 -36.81
N VAL A 10 -7.80 -26.33 -37.42
CA VAL A 10 -6.66 -25.70 -36.74
C VAL A 10 -6.83 -24.18 -36.57
N PHE A 11 -7.58 -23.51 -37.44
CA PHE A 11 -7.79 -22.06 -37.34
C PHE A 11 -8.87 -21.62 -36.33
N ALA A 12 -9.80 -22.50 -35.97
CA ALA A 12 -10.85 -22.17 -35.02
C ALA A 12 -10.35 -22.11 -33.55
N VAL A 13 -9.29 -22.85 -33.22
CA VAL A 13 -8.75 -22.91 -31.86
C VAL A 13 -7.84 -21.71 -31.55
N LEU A 14 -7.20 -21.10 -32.56
CA LEU A 14 -6.33 -19.94 -32.37
C LEU A 14 -7.10 -18.63 -32.12
N ALA A 15 -8.37 -18.54 -32.54
CA ALA A 15 -9.17 -17.33 -32.37
C ALA A 15 -9.79 -17.21 -30.95
N ILE A 16 -9.92 -18.31 -30.22
CA ILE A 16 -10.51 -18.34 -28.87
C ILE A 16 -9.49 -17.91 -27.80
N LEU A 17 -8.19 -17.96 -28.11
CA LEU A 17 -7.10 -17.54 -27.22
C LEU A 17 -6.83 -16.02 -27.22
N GLY A 18 -7.47 -15.24 -28.09
CA GLY A 18 -7.22 -13.80 -28.23
C GLY A 18 -8.14 -12.86 -27.44
N ALA A 19 -9.21 -13.38 -26.82
CA ALA A 19 -10.30 -12.54 -26.27
C ALA A 19 -10.28 -12.36 -24.74
N ALA A 20 -9.39 -13.04 -24.02
CA ALA A 20 -9.08 -12.76 -22.63
C ALA A 20 -7.61 -12.38 -22.63
N VAL A 21 -7.18 -11.15 -22.34
CA VAL A 21 -7.29 -10.54 -21.03
C VAL A 21 -7.16 -9.01 -21.23
N LEU A 22 -8.28 -8.31 -21.47
CA LEU A 22 -8.36 -6.91 -21.05
C LEU A 22 -8.64 -6.94 -19.55
N THR A 23 -7.62 -7.27 -18.74
CA THR A 23 -7.64 -6.94 -17.31
C THR A 23 -7.63 -5.43 -17.26
N TYR A 24 -8.84 -4.87 -17.17
CA TYR A 24 -9.04 -3.54 -16.63
C TYR A 24 -8.49 -3.61 -15.22
N ALA A 25 -7.21 -3.27 -15.06
CA ALA A 25 -6.57 -3.24 -13.76
C ALA A 25 -7.38 -2.26 -12.93
N GLU A 26 -8.17 -2.78 -11.97
CA GLU A 26 -8.87 -1.92 -11.03
C GLU A 26 -7.83 -0.96 -10.44
N PRO A 27 -8.15 0.34 -10.32
CA PRO A 27 -7.24 1.29 -9.70
C PRO A 27 -6.87 0.76 -8.31
N ALA A 28 -5.57 0.69 -8.04
CA ALA A 28 -5.06 0.08 -6.82
C ALA A 28 -5.64 0.82 -5.59
N LYS A 29 -6.36 0.08 -4.74
CA LYS A 29 -7.04 0.61 -3.56
C LYS A 29 -6.22 0.36 -2.30
N VAL A 30 -6.30 1.26 -1.32
CA VAL A 30 -5.69 1.04 0.00
C VAL A 30 -6.36 -0.16 0.67
N GLY A 31 -5.58 -1.23 0.86
CA GLY A 31 -5.99 -2.39 1.64
C GLY A 31 -5.51 -2.29 3.09
N GLN A 32 -4.36 -1.66 3.32
CA GLN A 32 -3.76 -1.54 4.63
C GLN A 32 -2.93 -0.27 4.76
N VAL A 33 -2.88 0.30 5.97
CA VAL A 33 -1.99 1.38 6.33
C VAL A 33 -1.03 0.93 7.42
N ILE A 34 0.27 1.10 7.20
CA ILE A 34 1.30 0.81 8.21
C ILE A 34 1.85 2.14 8.70
N TYR A 35 1.64 2.43 9.98
CA TYR A 35 2.25 3.56 10.65
C TYR A 35 3.38 3.09 11.57
N ILE A 36 4.60 3.49 11.29
CA ILE A 36 5.78 3.17 12.10
C ILE A 36 6.24 4.44 12.81
N THR A 37 6.16 4.42 14.14
CA THR A 37 6.55 5.53 15.00
C THR A 37 7.77 5.19 15.84
N ARG A 38 8.25 6.17 16.61
CA ARG A 38 9.38 6.02 17.53
C ARG A 38 9.10 6.79 18.82
N SER A 39 8.46 6.14 19.79
CA SER A 39 7.96 6.81 21.01
C SER A 39 9.04 7.43 21.88
N LYS A 40 10.28 6.92 21.81
CA LYS A 40 11.46 7.43 22.53
C LYS A 40 12.35 8.30 21.64
N ALA A 41 11.79 8.92 20.59
CA ALA A 41 12.52 9.90 19.80
C ALA A 41 12.88 11.14 20.64
N CYS A 42 14.08 11.67 20.44
CA CYS A 42 14.59 12.85 21.15
C CYS A 42 14.82 14.02 20.19
N GLY A 43 14.87 15.24 20.74
CA GLY A 43 15.16 16.46 19.97
C GLY A 43 14.15 16.73 18.87
N CYS A 44 14.61 17.19 17.69
CA CYS A 44 13.74 17.55 16.56
C CYS A 44 12.87 16.38 16.06
N SER A 45 13.28 15.13 16.28
CA SER A 45 12.49 13.96 15.89
C SER A 45 11.28 13.74 16.80
N ALA A 46 11.35 14.16 18.06
CA ALA A 46 10.23 14.03 19.01
C ALA A 46 9.00 14.83 18.54
N GLU A 47 9.21 16.06 18.06
CA GLU A 47 8.12 16.90 17.55
C GLU A 47 7.52 16.30 16.27
N LYS A 48 8.35 15.77 15.36
CA LYS A 48 7.87 15.08 14.15
C LYS A 48 7.01 13.87 14.50
N VAL A 49 7.43 13.06 15.48
CA VAL A 49 6.66 11.92 15.98
C VAL A 49 5.32 12.38 16.56
N LYS A 50 5.32 13.40 17.42
CA LYS A 50 4.10 13.94 18.03
C LYS A 50 3.11 14.48 16.99
N VAL A 51 3.61 15.21 15.99
CA VAL A 51 2.80 15.71 14.87
C VAL A 51 2.23 14.54 14.09
N ALA A 52 3.05 13.55 13.73
CA ALA A 52 2.63 12.36 13.00
C ALA A 52 1.57 11.54 13.78
N ASP A 53 1.78 11.30 15.07
CA ASP A 53 0.82 10.61 15.93
C ASP A 53 -0.53 11.34 15.96
N LYS A 54 -0.51 12.68 16.00
CA LYS A 54 -1.72 13.50 15.92
C LYS A 54 -2.40 13.35 14.56
N VAL A 55 -1.66 13.43 13.45
CA VAL A 55 -2.21 13.24 12.10
C VAL A 55 -2.89 11.88 11.99
N VAL A 56 -2.19 10.80 12.37
CA VAL A 56 -2.74 9.44 12.27
C VAL A 56 -3.98 9.28 13.14
N SER A 57 -3.99 9.85 14.34
CA SER A 57 -5.15 9.80 15.24
C SER A 57 -6.33 10.65 14.78
N GLN A 58 -6.11 11.66 13.94
CA GLN A 58 -7.18 12.46 13.33
C GLN A 58 -7.74 11.80 12.06
N VAL A 59 -6.87 11.28 11.21
CA VAL A 59 -7.22 10.75 9.89
C VAL A 59 -7.83 9.34 9.98
N PHE A 60 -7.25 8.48 10.82
CA PHE A 60 -7.67 7.08 10.94
C PHE A 60 -8.58 6.89 12.15
N THR A 61 -9.78 7.46 12.03
CA THR A 61 -10.86 7.35 13.01
C THR A 61 -12.06 6.62 12.42
N GLY A 62 -12.97 6.13 13.27
CA GLY A 62 -14.17 5.42 12.81
C GLY A 62 -13.82 4.21 11.93
N PRO A 63 -14.47 4.02 10.77
CA PRO A 63 -14.20 2.88 9.88
C PRO A 63 -12.74 2.77 9.42
N ARG A 64 -12.05 3.91 9.26
CA ARG A 64 -10.65 3.96 8.82
C ARG A 64 -9.66 3.51 9.90
N GLN A 65 -10.09 3.43 11.15
CA GLN A 65 -9.24 2.94 12.24
C GLN A 65 -8.83 1.48 12.01
N ALA A 66 -9.69 0.66 11.38
CA ALA A 66 -9.38 -0.73 11.08
C ALA A 66 -8.30 -0.88 9.99
N LEU A 67 -8.07 0.15 9.17
CA LEU A 67 -7.07 0.13 8.12
C LEU A 67 -5.65 0.31 8.66
N VAL A 68 -5.48 1.01 9.79
CA VAL A 68 -4.16 1.39 10.31
C VAL A 68 -3.63 0.37 11.30
N LYS A 69 -2.49 -0.23 10.96
CA LYS A 69 -1.62 -0.96 11.89
C LYS A 69 -0.54 0.00 12.39
N ARG A 70 -0.53 0.26 13.69
CA ARG A 70 0.51 1.07 14.35
C ARG A 70 1.62 0.16 14.88
N ILE A 71 2.86 0.55 14.65
CA ILE A 71 4.05 -0.15 15.10
C ILE A 71 4.97 0.89 15.72
N ASP A 72 5.37 0.69 16.97
CA ASP A 72 6.36 1.54 17.62
C ASP A 72 7.72 0.85 17.63
N TYR A 73 8.68 1.42 16.92
CA TYR A 73 10.00 0.83 16.73
C TYR A 73 10.77 0.63 18.05
N ASP A 74 10.52 1.47 19.06
CA ASP A 74 11.24 1.38 20.33
C ASP A 74 10.68 0.30 21.28
N THR A 75 9.48 -0.22 21.01
CA THR A 75 8.81 -1.24 21.84
C THR A 75 8.58 -2.55 21.09
N ASP A 76 8.35 -2.51 19.78
CA ASP A 76 8.19 -3.67 18.90
C ASP A 76 9.02 -3.51 17.62
N ARG A 77 10.34 -3.58 17.80
CA ARG A 77 11.29 -3.51 16.69
C ARG A 77 11.04 -4.63 15.67
N GLN A 78 10.71 -5.83 16.12
CA GLN A 78 10.60 -6.99 15.23
C GLN A 78 9.46 -6.84 14.22
N ALA A 79 8.33 -6.24 14.63
CA ALA A 79 7.26 -5.93 13.70
C ALA A 79 7.62 -4.84 12.67
N ALA A 80 8.54 -3.92 13.00
CA ALA A 80 8.94 -2.82 12.12
C ALA A 80 10.01 -3.19 11.08
N VAL A 81 10.92 -4.12 11.42
CA VAL A 81 12.09 -4.49 10.60
C VAL A 81 11.73 -4.88 9.15
N PRO A 82 10.69 -5.70 8.87
CA PRO A 82 10.34 -6.06 7.50
C PRO A 82 10.06 -4.83 6.63
N TYR A 83 9.25 -3.90 7.15
CA TYR A 83 8.88 -2.68 6.44
C TYR A 83 10.07 -1.71 6.28
N ILE A 84 10.93 -1.60 7.29
CA ILE A 84 12.13 -0.75 7.22
C ILE A 84 13.08 -1.25 6.13
N GLY A 85 13.30 -2.57 6.05
CA GLY A 85 14.16 -3.18 5.04
C GLY A 85 13.57 -3.10 3.64
N GLU A 86 12.31 -3.50 3.48
CA GLU A 86 11.62 -3.56 2.20
C GLU A 86 11.45 -2.18 1.57
N PHE A 87 10.98 -1.19 2.35
CA PHE A 87 10.70 0.16 1.86
C PHE A 87 11.83 1.15 2.12
N ARG A 88 13.00 0.66 2.57
CA ARG A 88 14.23 1.45 2.81
C ARG A 88 13.95 2.70 3.66
N LEU A 89 13.26 2.53 4.78
CA LEU A 89 12.86 3.64 5.65
C LEU A 89 14.08 4.23 6.35
N ILE A 90 14.56 5.38 5.86
CA ILE A 90 15.76 6.06 6.36
C ILE A 90 15.55 6.82 7.68
N GLN A 91 14.29 7.17 8.00
CA GLN A 91 13.93 7.88 9.23
C GLN A 91 12.49 7.57 9.64
N LEU A 92 12.20 7.72 10.94
CA LEU A 92 10.86 7.60 11.52
C LEU A 92 10.43 8.98 12.05
N PRO A 93 9.12 9.28 12.12
CA PRO A 93 7.97 8.40 11.84
C PRO A 93 7.75 8.14 10.34
N ALA A 94 7.07 7.06 9.97
CA ALA A 94 6.73 6.74 8.58
C ALA A 94 5.28 6.24 8.46
N LEU A 95 4.60 6.59 7.38
CA LEU A 95 3.26 6.12 7.03
C LEU A 95 3.30 5.49 5.64
N LEU A 96 2.85 4.25 5.52
CA LEU A 96 2.79 3.48 4.28
C LEU A 96 1.34 3.17 3.96
N LEU A 97 0.89 3.50 2.76
CA LEU A 97 -0.38 3.04 2.20
C LEU A 97 -0.07 1.86 1.28
N LEU A 98 -0.59 0.69 1.62
CA LEU A 98 -0.39 -0.54 0.90
C LEU A 98 -1.71 -0.99 0.27
N ASP A 99 -1.64 -1.69 -0.87
CA ASP A 99 -2.79 -2.43 -1.39
C ASP A 99 -3.07 -3.69 -0.56
N SER A 100 -4.09 -4.47 -0.95
CA SER A 100 -4.42 -5.74 -0.29
C SER A 100 -3.38 -6.84 -0.48
N GLN A 101 -2.43 -6.67 -1.40
CA GLN A 101 -1.34 -7.59 -1.68
C GLN A 101 -0.04 -7.19 -0.97
N GLY A 102 -0.02 -6.03 -0.31
CA GLY A 102 1.13 -5.48 0.40
C GLY A 102 2.03 -4.59 -0.46
N HIS A 103 1.65 -4.28 -1.70
CA HIS A 103 2.44 -3.38 -2.54
C HIS A 103 2.27 -1.93 -2.09
N LEU A 104 3.38 -1.18 -2.12
CA LEU A 104 3.38 0.23 -1.77
C LEU A 104 2.64 1.07 -2.80
N LEU A 105 1.55 1.71 -2.37
CA LEU A 105 0.83 2.71 -3.15
C LEU A 105 1.39 4.12 -2.92
N TRP A 106 1.72 4.42 -1.67
CA TRP A 106 2.26 5.72 -1.29
C TRP A 106 2.92 5.66 0.10
N SER A 107 3.88 6.54 0.35
CA SER A 107 4.50 6.69 1.66
C SER A 107 4.79 8.14 2.02
N ALA A 108 4.72 8.45 3.31
CA ALA A 108 5.31 9.65 3.91
C ALA A 108 6.35 9.24 4.95
N ILE A 109 7.57 9.78 4.86
CA ILE A 109 8.70 9.44 5.72
C ILE A 109 9.20 10.71 6.42
N GLY A 110 9.31 10.66 7.73
CA GLY A 110 9.77 11.74 8.61
C GLY A 110 8.73 12.81 8.89
N ASN A 111 8.04 13.32 7.88
CA ASN A 111 7.01 14.35 8.03
C ASN A 111 5.66 13.88 7.48
N LEU A 112 4.60 13.99 8.28
CA LEU A 112 3.24 13.64 7.89
C LEU A 112 2.39 14.91 7.83
N GLU A 113 1.91 15.26 6.64
CA GLU A 113 1.01 16.39 6.46
C GLU A 113 -0.45 15.90 6.34
N PRO A 114 -1.38 16.35 7.21
CA PRO A 114 -2.75 15.84 7.23
C PRO A 114 -3.46 15.94 5.88
N LYS A 115 -3.31 17.09 5.20
CA LYS A 115 -3.97 17.34 3.91
C LYS A 115 -3.53 16.34 2.85
N GLN A 116 -2.23 16.05 2.78
CA GLN A 116 -1.68 15.09 1.82
C GLN A 116 -2.16 13.68 2.12
N VAL A 117 -2.16 13.26 3.39
CA VAL A 117 -2.63 11.92 3.77
C VAL A 117 -4.10 11.72 3.40
N VAL A 118 -4.97 12.68 3.72
CA VAL A 118 -6.40 12.61 3.38
C VAL A 118 -6.60 12.63 1.87
N GLN A 119 -5.89 13.49 1.15
CA GLN A 119 -5.96 13.54 -0.30
C GLN A 119 -5.56 12.19 -0.92
N LYS A 120 -4.49 11.57 -0.43
CA LYS A 120 -4.02 10.27 -0.93
C LYS A 120 -4.99 9.13 -0.60
N LEU A 121 -5.54 9.10 0.60
CA LEU A 121 -6.58 8.12 0.96
C LEU A 121 -7.81 8.25 0.05
N ASN A 122 -8.29 9.47 -0.18
CA ASN A 122 -9.45 9.69 -1.05
C ASN A 122 -9.17 9.31 -2.52
N GLN A 123 -7.93 9.52 -3.01
CA GLN A 123 -7.51 9.10 -4.35
C GLN A 123 -7.41 7.58 -4.49
N LEU A 124 -7.00 6.90 -3.42
CA LEU A 124 -6.71 5.47 -3.40
C LEU A 124 -7.86 4.65 -2.76
N GLY A 125 -9.03 5.25 -2.52
CA GLY A 125 -10.21 4.54 -2.00
C GLY A 125 -10.06 4.00 -0.57
N GLY A 126 -9.32 4.69 0.30
CA GLY A 126 -9.16 4.37 1.73
C GLY A 126 -9.93 5.28 2.68
#